data_AF-A0A7J0ARS9-F1
#
_entry.id   AF-A0A7J0ARS9-F1
#
_cell.length_a   1.000
_cell.length_b   1.000
_cell.length_c   1.000
_cell.angle_alpha   90.00
_cell.angle_beta   90.00
_cell.angle_gamma   90.00
#
_symmetry.space_group_name_H-M   'P 1'
#
loop_
_entity.id
_entity.type
_entity.pdbx_description
1 polymer ?
#
loop_
_entity_poly.entity_id
_entity_poly.type
_entity_poly.pdbx_seq_one_letter_code
_entity_poly.pdbx_strand_id
1 'polypeptide(L)'
;MLICNINPGGPFGGSAVQYFTGDFDGNTFKADTDKNGNVATKWLDYGKDNYALVSWSDVPDGRRVAIGWMSNWQYAAEVPTMQFRSANTLPREIRLFEGLDGETYASCGVAQEMLGLRGKTFTEAKRLSVSGKKKSFALPESNSGTCEITLDMNKGKSSKILLTLSNKEGECVSMWYDTAANTFSVDRRKSGITDFSQDFASVTTAPVLDTESTLSLRVFVDTSSIEVFGNGGRFAITNLVFPKSPYTTLTVSSEGGKGNISNLKVYSLNLK
;
A
#
# COMPACT_ATOMS: atom_id res chain seq x y z
N MET A 1 10.04 0.97 20.16
CA MET A 1 8.74 0.91 19.45
C MET A 1 7.97 -0.32 19.89
N LEU A 2 6.68 -0.17 20.18
CA LEU A 2 5.72 -1.22 20.49
C LEU A 2 4.70 -1.35 19.34
N ILE A 3 4.52 -2.56 18.80
CA ILE A 3 3.48 -2.87 17.80
C ILE A 3 2.26 -3.44 18.55
N CYS A 4 1.07 -2.92 18.26
CA CYS A 4 -0.17 -3.37 18.86
C CYS A 4 -1.21 -3.65 17.77
N ASN A 5 -1.72 -4.87 17.76
CA ASN A 5 -2.80 -5.29 16.88
C ASN A 5 -4.13 -5.04 17.60
N ILE A 6 -5.06 -4.31 16.97
CA ILE A 6 -6.38 -3.98 17.54
C ILE A 6 -7.53 -4.47 16.65
N ASN A 7 -8.60 -4.98 17.27
CA ASN A 7 -9.84 -5.37 16.60
C ASN A 7 -11.08 -5.26 17.52
N PRO A 8 -12.16 -4.53 17.13
CA PRO A 8 -12.20 -3.55 16.06
C PRO A 8 -11.48 -2.25 16.48
N GLY A 9 -11.36 -1.29 15.57
CA GLY A 9 -10.78 0.03 15.84
C GLY A 9 -9.80 0.53 14.78
N GLY A 10 -9.66 -0.19 13.66
CA GLY A 10 -8.84 0.25 12.54
C GLY A 10 -9.36 1.52 11.85
N PRO A 11 -8.49 2.25 11.12
CA PRO A 11 -8.81 3.56 10.53
C PRO A 11 -9.96 3.51 9.50
N PHE A 12 -10.23 2.34 8.92
CA PHE A 12 -11.30 2.10 7.94
C PHE A 12 -12.27 1.00 8.38
N GLY A 13 -12.38 0.80 9.70
CA GLY A 13 -13.19 -0.26 10.31
C GLY A 13 -12.45 -1.58 10.47
N GLY A 14 -12.92 -2.38 11.42
CA GLY A 14 -12.37 -3.71 11.67
C GLY A 14 -10.99 -3.69 12.31
N SER A 15 -10.17 -4.64 11.90
CA SER A 15 -8.86 -4.92 12.49
C SER A 15 -7.73 -4.15 11.83
N ALA A 16 -6.74 -3.70 12.61
CA ALA A 16 -5.57 -2.98 12.09
C ALA A 16 -4.33 -3.11 13.00
N VAL A 17 -3.19 -2.61 12.50
CA VAL A 17 -1.91 -2.56 13.21
C VAL A 17 -1.57 -1.12 13.56
N GLN A 18 -1.64 -0.79 14.85
CA GLN A 18 -1.11 0.46 15.39
C GLN A 18 0.29 0.25 15.98
N TYR A 19 1.01 1.34 16.18
CA TYR A 19 2.30 1.33 16.87
C TYR A 19 2.49 2.56 17.73
N PHE A 20 3.42 2.44 18.67
CA PHE A 20 3.85 3.49 19.58
C PHE A 20 5.37 3.56 19.58
N THR A 21 5.94 4.75 19.40
CA THR A 21 7.37 4.99 19.63
C THR A 21 7.60 5.26 21.12
N GLY A 22 8.85 5.14 21.56
CA GLY A 22 9.21 5.24 22.97
C GLY A 22 10.33 4.29 23.37
N ASP A 23 10.68 4.37 24.65
CA ASP A 23 11.78 3.67 25.28
C ASP A 23 11.32 2.48 26.10
N PHE A 24 12.15 1.44 26.13
CA PHE A 24 11.93 0.26 26.97
C PHE A 24 13.15 0.04 27.86
N ASP A 25 12.94 0.02 29.17
CA ASP A 25 14.02 -0.13 30.16
C ASP A 25 14.29 -1.59 30.58
N GLY A 26 13.64 -2.55 29.91
CA GLY A 26 13.66 -3.97 30.29
C GLY A 26 12.44 -4.43 31.08
N ASN A 27 11.65 -3.52 31.64
CA ASN A 27 10.44 -3.82 32.42
C ASN A 27 9.21 -3.01 31.97
N THR A 28 9.41 -1.71 31.70
CA THR A 28 8.33 -0.76 31.38
C THR A 28 8.61 -0.10 30.04
N PHE A 29 7.59 -0.06 29.18
CA PHE A 29 7.60 0.73 27.95
C PHE A 29 7.00 2.11 28.23
N LYS A 30 7.76 3.18 28.00
CA LYS A 30 7.29 4.55 28.08
C LYS A 30 7.09 5.10 26.67
N ALA A 31 5.84 5.32 26.29
CA ALA A 31 5.52 5.88 24.99
C ALA A 31 5.96 7.34 24.87
N ASP A 32 6.41 7.73 23.68
CA ASP A 32 6.63 9.12 23.33
C ASP A 32 5.29 9.87 23.29
N THR A 33 5.36 11.18 23.57
CA THR A 33 4.22 12.08 23.48
C THR A 33 4.42 13.11 22.39
N ASP A 34 3.32 13.51 21.75
CA ASP A 34 3.29 14.67 20.86
C ASP A 34 3.61 15.97 21.62
N LYS A 35 3.68 17.09 20.88
CA LYS A 35 3.91 18.43 21.44
C LYS A 35 2.87 18.89 22.47
N ASN A 36 1.71 18.23 22.53
CA ASN A 36 0.63 18.53 23.48
C ASN A 36 0.63 17.57 24.67
N GLY A 37 1.61 16.64 24.76
CA GLY A 37 1.71 15.66 25.83
C GLY A 37 0.82 14.43 25.65
N ASN A 38 0.26 14.20 24.45
CA ASN A 38 -0.59 13.04 24.16
C ASN A 38 0.20 11.91 23.50
N VAL A 39 -0.11 10.66 23.85
CA VAL A 39 0.40 9.49 23.10
C VAL A 39 -0.41 9.35 21.82
N ALA A 40 0.21 9.64 20.68
CA ALA A 40 -0.44 9.58 19.38
C ALA A 40 -0.59 8.13 18.89
N THR A 41 -1.80 7.75 18.46
CA THR A 41 -2.03 6.50 17.73
C THR A 41 -1.56 6.66 16.29
N LYS A 42 -0.58 5.84 15.89
CA LYS A 42 -0.02 5.81 14.53
C LYS A 42 -0.21 4.42 13.91
N TRP A 43 -0.34 4.35 12.58
CA TRP A 43 -0.69 3.13 11.86
C TRP A 43 0.45 2.65 10.96
N LEU A 44 0.74 1.34 10.98
CA LEU A 44 1.76 0.74 10.08
C LEU A 44 1.22 0.48 8.67
N ASP A 45 -0.09 0.48 8.51
CA ASP A 45 -0.80 0.28 7.25
C ASP A 45 -2.13 1.02 7.28
N TYR A 46 -2.45 1.70 6.18
CA TYR A 46 -3.68 2.46 6.00
C TYR A 46 -4.66 1.74 5.05
N GLY A 47 -4.41 0.49 4.71
CA GLY A 47 -5.37 -0.41 4.08
C GLY A 47 -6.21 -1.17 5.10
N LYS A 48 -7.19 -1.94 4.62
CA LYS A 48 -8.04 -2.75 5.50
C LYS A 48 -7.43 -4.11 5.84
N ASP A 49 -6.48 -4.61 5.05
CA ASP A 49 -6.09 -6.01 5.05
C ASP A 49 -4.64 -6.22 5.50
N ASN A 50 -4.28 -5.67 6.65
CA ASN A 50 -3.02 -5.99 7.33
C ASN A 50 -3.30 -6.04 8.84
N TYR A 51 -3.23 -7.23 9.42
CA TYR A 51 -3.50 -7.46 10.84
C TYR A 51 -2.61 -8.56 11.41
N ALA A 52 -2.62 -8.73 12.74
CA ALA A 52 -1.82 -9.73 13.44
C ALA A 52 -0.34 -9.69 13.03
N LEU A 53 0.18 -8.48 12.80
CA LEU A 53 1.52 -8.26 12.32
C LEU A 53 2.50 -8.61 13.43
N VAL A 54 3.44 -9.49 13.09
CA VAL A 54 4.50 -9.98 13.98
C VAL A 54 5.85 -9.82 13.28
N SER A 55 6.89 -9.59 14.08
CA SER A 55 8.25 -9.49 13.58
C SER A 55 9.06 -10.73 13.92
N TRP A 56 9.98 -11.13 13.04
CA TRP A 56 10.96 -12.16 13.35
C TRP A 56 11.92 -11.70 14.45
N SER A 57 12.29 -12.62 15.33
CA SER A 57 13.40 -12.44 16.28
C SER A 57 14.72 -12.76 15.59
N ASP A 58 15.82 -12.22 16.11
CA ASP A 58 17.20 -12.55 15.70
C ASP A 58 17.47 -12.39 14.20
N VAL A 59 16.80 -11.45 13.55
CA VAL A 59 17.09 -11.09 12.15
C VAL A 59 18.49 -10.46 12.11
N PRO A 60 19.38 -10.91 11.19
CA PRO A 60 20.71 -10.33 11.03
C PRO A 60 20.71 -8.83 10.71
N ASP A 61 21.88 -8.21 10.87
CA ASP A 61 22.16 -6.83 10.48
C ASP A 61 21.27 -5.77 11.17
N GLY A 62 20.69 -6.10 12.32
CA GLY A 62 19.83 -5.21 13.09
C GLY A 62 18.49 -4.87 12.42
N ARG A 63 18.13 -5.61 11.36
CA ARG A 63 16.89 -5.38 10.62
C ARG A 63 15.67 -5.77 11.46
N ARG A 64 14.55 -5.09 11.21
CA ARG A 64 13.25 -5.48 11.78
C ARG A 64 12.33 -5.92 10.67
N VAL A 65 12.33 -7.22 10.37
CA VAL A 65 11.44 -7.79 9.35
C VAL A 65 10.15 -8.28 10.01
N ALA A 66 9.02 -8.04 9.38
CA ALA A 66 7.69 -8.38 9.86
C ALA A 66 6.79 -8.90 8.75
N ILE A 67 5.73 -9.60 9.14
CA ILE A 67 4.71 -10.14 8.25
C ILE A 67 3.35 -10.02 8.94
N GLY A 68 2.32 -9.72 8.17
CA GLY A 68 0.95 -9.60 8.66
C GLY A 68 0.04 -10.60 8.00
N TRP A 69 -1.05 -10.94 8.69
CA TRP A 69 -2.20 -11.60 8.10
C TRP A 69 -2.93 -10.63 7.18
N MET A 70 -3.01 -10.98 5.89
CA MET A 70 -3.63 -10.16 4.86
C MET A 70 -5.13 -10.43 4.81
N SER A 71 -5.85 -9.92 5.81
CA SER A 71 -7.30 -10.01 5.92
C SER A 71 -7.83 -8.99 6.93
N ASN A 72 -9.15 -8.95 7.10
CA ASN A 72 -9.82 -8.14 8.11
C ASN A 72 -10.94 -8.91 8.77
N TRP A 73 -11.01 -8.89 10.10
CA TRP A 73 -12.04 -9.58 10.87
C TRP A 73 -13.48 -9.21 10.49
N GLN A 74 -13.73 -8.03 9.89
CA GLN A 74 -15.07 -7.65 9.42
C GLN A 74 -15.65 -8.56 8.34
N TYR A 75 -14.81 -9.20 7.52
CA TYR A 75 -15.26 -9.99 6.38
C TYR A 75 -14.40 -11.22 6.11
N ALA A 76 -13.43 -11.52 6.97
CA ALA A 76 -12.48 -12.63 6.79
C ALA A 76 -13.21 -13.97 6.55
N ALA A 77 -14.33 -14.22 7.22
CA ALA A 77 -15.10 -15.45 7.08
C ALA A 77 -15.90 -15.53 5.76
N GLU A 78 -16.14 -14.39 5.11
CA GLU A 78 -17.06 -14.22 3.98
C GLU A 78 -16.34 -14.04 2.64
N VAL A 79 -15.00 -13.89 2.64
CA VAL A 79 -14.23 -13.75 1.41
C VAL A 79 -14.49 -14.92 0.45
N PRO A 80 -14.58 -14.66 -0.87
CA PRO A 80 -15.01 -15.64 -1.88
C PRO A 80 -13.89 -16.62 -2.28
N THR A 81 -13.10 -17.09 -1.30
CA THR A 81 -12.07 -18.12 -1.51
C THR A 81 -12.60 -19.49 -1.10
N MET A 82 -12.26 -20.54 -1.86
CA MET A 82 -12.82 -21.89 -1.65
C MET A 82 -11.85 -22.83 -0.93
N GLN A 83 -10.69 -23.11 -1.52
CA GLN A 83 -9.79 -24.17 -1.05
C GLN A 83 -8.92 -23.76 0.13
N PHE A 84 -8.57 -22.48 0.21
CA PHE A 84 -7.89 -21.87 1.34
C PHE A 84 -8.55 -20.52 1.63
N ARG A 85 -8.27 -19.96 2.80
CA ARG A 85 -8.78 -18.65 3.19
C ARG A 85 -7.68 -17.87 3.88
N SER A 86 -7.49 -16.64 3.39
CA SER A 86 -6.41 -15.72 3.75
C SER A 86 -5.04 -16.04 3.15
N ALA A 87 -4.21 -15.01 3.14
CA ALA A 87 -2.79 -15.08 2.85
C ALA A 87 -2.04 -14.19 3.87
N ASN A 88 -0.71 -14.18 3.79
CA ASN A 88 0.09 -13.19 4.48
C ASN A 88 0.41 -12.03 3.53
N THR A 89 0.73 -10.87 4.08
CA THR A 89 1.30 -9.75 3.34
C THR A 89 2.70 -10.11 2.83
N LEU A 90 3.23 -9.31 1.89
CA LEU A 90 4.67 -9.37 1.60
C LEU A 90 5.48 -9.15 2.88
N PRO A 91 6.62 -9.83 3.08
CA PRO A 91 7.54 -9.53 4.16
C PRO A 91 7.98 -8.06 4.10
N ARG A 92 7.94 -7.39 5.24
CA ARG A 92 8.17 -5.95 5.36
C ARG A 92 9.32 -5.66 6.28
N GLU A 93 10.05 -4.61 5.99
CA GLU A 93 11.06 -4.08 6.87
C GLU A 93 10.56 -2.79 7.52
N ILE A 94 10.66 -2.74 8.84
CA ILE A 94 10.26 -1.60 9.65
C ILE A 94 11.50 -0.77 9.98
N ARG A 95 11.41 0.53 9.69
CA ARG A 95 12.42 1.53 10.07
C ARG A 95 11.74 2.76 10.66
N LEU A 96 12.39 3.40 11.61
CA LEU A 96 11.94 4.69 12.12
C LEU A 96 12.43 5.83 11.21
N PHE A 97 11.63 6.89 11.09
CA PHE A 97 11.98 8.11 10.38
C PHE A 97 11.32 9.31 11.06
N GLU A 98 11.87 10.50 10.86
CA GLU A 98 11.27 11.75 11.35
C GLU A 98 10.31 12.31 10.29
N GLY A 99 9.08 12.64 10.72
CA GLY A 99 8.08 13.30 9.90
C GLY A 99 8.28 14.81 9.86
N LEU A 100 7.51 15.50 9.02
CA LEU A 100 7.63 16.96 8.86
C LEU A 100 7.20 17.78 10.08
N ASP A 101 6.42 17.18 10.96
CA ASP A 101 6.01 17.75 12.23
C ASP A 101 7.08 17.56 13.32
N GLY A 102 8.23 16.94 13.01
CA GLY A 102 9.29 16.62 13.94
C GLY A 102 9.02 15.38 14.78
N GLU A 103 7.91 14.66 14.54
CA GLU A 103 7.62 13.43 15.27
C GLU A 103 8.30 12.21 14.64
N THR A 104 8.57 11.20 15.47
CA THR A 104 9.06 9.90 14.97
C THR A 104 7.90 9.05 14.46
N TYR A 105 8.05 8.52 13.25
CA TYR A 105 7.14 7.59 12.58
C TYR A 105 7.85 6.29 12.24
N ALA A 106 7.08 5.25 11.95
CA ALA A 106 7.56 3.99 11.44
C ALA A 106 7.16 3.83 9.96
N SER A 107 8.15 3.57 9.12
CA SER A 107 7.96 3.05 7.77
C SER A 107 7.78 1.54 7.84
N CYS A 108 6.98 0.98 6.95
CA CYS A 108 6.71 -0.44 6.80
C CYS A 108 6.79 -0.81 5.32
N GLY A 109 8.02 -0.87 4.79
CA GLY A 109 8.30 -1.06 3.36
C GLY A 109 8.56 -2.51 3.00
N VAL A 110 8.43 -2.87 1.73
CA VAL A 110 8.72 -4.23 1.26
C VAL A 110 10.18 -4.61 1.51
N ALA A 111 10.40 -5.78 2.10
CA ALA A 111 11.73 -6.32 2.36
C ALA A 111 12.52 -6.50 1.05
N GLN A 112 13.84 -6.27 1.11
CA GLN A 112 14.72 -6.28 -0.06
C GLN A 112 14.72 -7.62 -0.82
N GLU A 113 14.46 -8.72 -0.11
CA GLU A 113 14.40 -10.07 -0.69
C GLU A 113 13.35 -10.18 -1.80
N MET A 114 12.29 -9.35 -1.75
CA MET A 114 11.26 -9.33 -2.79
C MET A 114 11.77 -8.81 -4.14
N LEU A 115 12.92 -8.14 -4.18
CA LEU A 115 13.59 -7.82 -5.44
C LEU A 115 13.96 -9.09 -6.23
N GLY A 116 14.21 -10.20 -5.54
CA GLY A 116 14.48 -11.50 -6.15
C GLY A 116 13.29 -12.09 -6.91
N LEU A 117 12.07 -11.60 -6.66
CA LEU A 117 10.87 -12.00 -7.40
C LEU A 117 10.75 -11.28 -8.76
N ARG A 118 11.49 -10.19 -8.99
CA ARG A 118 11.42 -9.45 -10.25
C ARG A 118 11.85 -10.34 -11.41
N GLY A 119 10.92 -10.56 -12.34
CA GLY A 119 11.21 -11.10 -13.66
C GLY A 119 11.53 -10.00 -14.66
N LYS A 120 11.17 -10.24 -15.92
CA LYS A 120 11.41 -9.28 -17.01
C LYS A 120 10.59 -8.00 -16.80
N THR A 121 11.15 -6.88 -17.28
CA THR A 121 10.37 -5.66 -17.47
C THR A 121 9.37 -5.88 -18.60
N PHE A 122 8.09 -5.82 -18.27
CA PHE A 122 6.97 -6.02 -19.20
C PHE A 122 6.63 -4.72 -19.95
N THR A 123 6.57 -3.62 -19.21
CA THR A 123 6.29 -2.28 -19.76
C THR A 123 7.17 -1.26 -19.05
N GLU A 124 7.68 -0.26 -19.77
CA GLU A 124 8.40 0.86 -19.17
C GLU A 124 8.11 2.20 -19.84
N ALA A 125 8.24 3.27 -19.05
CA ALA A 125 8.26 4.64 -19.53
C ALA A 125 9.14 5.52 -18.63
N LYS A 126 10.19 6.09 -19.21
CA LYS A 126 11.19 6.88 -18.47
C LYS A 126 10.62 8.19 -17.92
N ARG A 127 9.90 8.94 -18.76
CA ARG A 127 9.28 10.22 -18.40
C ARG A 127 8.00 10.44 -19.20
N LEU A 128 6.95 10.83 -18.50
CA LEU A 128 5.62 11.03 -19.04
C LEU A 128 5.05 12.32 -18.45
N SER A 129 4.72 13.28 -19.31
CA SER A 129 3.76 14.29 -18.93
C SER A 129 2.36 13.66 -18.89
N VAL A 130 1.60 13.92 -17.84
CA VAL A 130 0.18 13.54 -17.72
C VAL A 130 -0.69 14.78 -17.58
N SER A 131 -1.92 14.66 -18.09
CA SER A 131 -3.01 15.65 -18.00
C SER A 131 -4.33 14.89 -18.14
N GLY A 132 -5.47 15.58 -18.29
CA GLY A 132 -6.80 14.95 -18.31
C GLY A 132 -7.01 13.81 -19.32
N LYS A 133 -6.13 13.63 -20.32
CA LYS A 133 -6.13 12.45 -21.19
C LYS A 133 -5.37 11.29 -20.54
N LYS A 134 -6.07 10.17 -20.34
CA LYS A 134 -5.48 8.91 -19.84
C LYS A 134 -4.42 8.37 -20.80
N LYS A 135 -3.28 7.97 -20.23
CA LYS A 135 -2.25 7.18 -20.91
C LYS A 135 -2.30 5.76 -20.39
N SER A 136 -2.35 4.79 -21.30
CA SER A 136 -2.53 3.38 -20.96
C SER A 136 -1.25 2.58 -21.17
N PHE A 137 -1.02 1.63 -20.27
CA PHE A 137 0.10 0.70 -20.26
C PHE A 137 -0.44 -0.70 -20.04
N ALA A 138 0.05 -1.67 -20.82
CA ALA A 138 -0.33 -3.06 -20.62
C ALA A 138 0.28 -3.61 -19.33
N LEU A 139 -0.48 -4.43 -18.63
CA LEU A 139 -0.04 -5.28 -17.52
C LEU A 139 0.04 -6.73 -18.00
N PRO A 140 0.89 -7.56 -17.39
CA PRO A 140 0.99 -8.96 -17.77
C PRO A 140 -0.33 -9.70 -17.48
N GLU A 141 -0.66 -10.69 -18.30
CA GLU A 141 -1.72 -11.68 -18.01
C GLU A 141 -1.14 -12.98 -17.41
N SER A 142 0.16 -13.22 -17.59
CA SER A 142 0.88 -14.36 -16.99
C SER A 142 0.80 -14.34 -15.46
N ASN A 143 0.85 -15.51 -14.83
CA ASN A 143 0.82 -15.66 -13.36
C ASN A 143 -0.40 -14.94 -12.75
N SER A 144 -1.58 -15.10 -13.35
CA SER A 144 -2.83 -14.46 -12.90
C SER A 144 -2.76 -12.93 -12.84
N GLY A 145 -1.94 -12.31 -13.70
CA GLY A 145 -1.69 -10.87 -13.74
C GLY A 145 -0.84 -10.32 -12.61
N THR A 146 -0.11 -11.18 -11.92
CA THR A 146 0.78 -10.78 -10.85
C THR A 146 1.94 -9.93 -11.38
N CYS A 147 2.13 -8.74 -10.79
CA CYS A 147 3.21 -7.83 -11.18
C CYS A 147 3.63 -6.88 -10.06
N GLU A 148 4.84 -6.33 -10.19
CA GLU A 148 5.27 -5.15 -9.45
C GLU A 148 5.28 -3.94 -10.39
N ILE A 149 4.65 -2.86 -9.98
CA ILE A 149 4.65 -1.58 -10.68
C ILE A 149 5.45 -0.59 -9.83
N THR A 150 6.49 0.00 -10.40
CA THR A 150 7.24 1.09 -9.78
C THR A 150 7.04 2.36 -10.58
N LEU A 151 6.86 3.51 -9.93
CA LEU A 151 6.83 4.81 -10.61
C LEU A 151 7.05 5.95 -9.63
N ASP A 152 7.48 7.08 -10.16
CA ASP A 152 7.70 8.32 -9.44
C ASP A 152 6.70 9.38 -9.92
N MET A 153 5.96 9.98 -9.00
CA MET A 153 4.96 11.00 -9.29
C MET A 153 5.42 12.38 -8.83
N ASN A 154 5.56 13.30 -9.76
CA ASN A 154 5.79 14.71 -9.46
C ASN A 154 4.52 15.51 -9.79
N LYS A 155 3.99 16.22 -8.79
CA LYS A 155 2.72 16.95 -8.92
C LYS A 155 2.72 18.00 -10.03
N GLY A 156 3.86 18.63 -10.32
CA GLY A 156 3.90 19.77 -11.25
C GLY A 156 2.87 20.83 -10.85
N LYS A 157 1.91 21.10 -11.74
CA LYS A 157 0.76 22.00 -11.49
C LYS A 157 -0.55 21.25 -11.24
N SER A 158 -0.53 19.91 -11.20
CA SER A 158 -1.74 19.12 -10.97
C SER A 158 -2.18 19.15 -9.51
N SER A 159 -3.50 19.09 -9.27
CA SER A 159 -4.07 18.89 -7.94
C SER A 159 -4.11 17.41 -7.56
N LYS A 160 -4.28 16.53 -8.55
CA LYS A 160 -4.29 15.07 -8.37
C LYS A 160 -3.54 14.35 -9.48
N ILE A 161 -2.84 13.28 -9.12
CA ILE A 161 -2.32 12.29 -10.06
C ILE A 161 -3.09 10.98 -9.84
N LEU A 162 -3.61 10.39 -10.92
CA LEU A 162 -4.46 9.21 -10.88
C LEU A 162 -3.77 8.03 -11.53
N LEU A 163 -3.95 6.86 -10.92
CA LEU A 163 -3.60 5.56 -11.45
C LEU A 163 -4.84 4.68 -11.40
N THR A 164 -5.12 3.93 -12.45
CA THR A 164 -6.23 2.97 -12.43
C THR A 164 -5.77 1.65 -13.03
N LEU A 165 -5.88 0.58 -12.25
CA LEU A 165 -5.79 -0.79 -12.72
C LEU A 165 -7.17 -1.19 -13.23
N SER A 166 -7.27 -1.79 -14.41
CA SER A 166 -8.55 -2.23 -14.98
C SER A 166 -8.41 -3.49 -15.81
N ASN A 167 -9.50 -4.21 -15.98
CA ASN A 167 -9.61 -5.37 -16.87
C ASN A 167 -10.73 -5.20 -17.92
N LYS A 168 -10.86 -6.21 -18.78
CA LYS A 168 -11.88 -6.27 -19.85
C LYS A 168 -13.32 -6.38 -19.33
N GLU A 169 -13.52 -6.81 -18.08
CA GLU A 169 -14.82 -6.95 -17.44
C GLU A 169 -15.35 -5.61 -16.88
N GLY A 170 -14.57 -4.53 -17.03
CA GLY A 170 -14.92 -3.21 -16.50
C GLY A 170 -14.62 -3.04 -15.00
N GLU A 171 -13.97 -4.04 -14.38
CA GLU A 171 -13.55 -3.98 -12.99
C GLU A 171 -12.29 -3.13 -12.88
N CYS A 172 -12.17 -2.37 -11.80
CA CYS A 172 -11.04 -1.48 -11.59
C CYS A 172 -10.72 -1.19 -10.12
N VAL A 173 -9.47 -0.82 -9.90
CA VAL A 173 -8.97 -0.21 -8.67
C VAL A 173 -8.38 1.14 -9.02
N SER A 174 -8.96 2.19 -8.45
CA SER A 174 -8.51 3.56 -8.69
C SER A 174 -7.67 4.03 -7.52
N MET A 175 -6.53 4.64 -7.81
CA MET A 175 -5.61 5.18 -6.84
C MET A 175 -5.29 6.61 -7.19
N TRP A 176 -5.13 7.49 -6.20
CA TRP A 176 -4.74 8.87 -6.46
C TRP A 176 -3.90 9.47 -5.36
N TYR A 177 -2.97 10.32 -5.78
CA TYR A 177 -2.28 11.25 -4.89
C TYR A 177 -3.00 12.59 -4.95
N ASP A 178 -3.63 12.98 -3.83
CA ASP A 178 -4.19 14.33 -3.63
C ASP A 178 -3.12 15.23 -3.04
N THR A 179 -2.67 16.20 -3.84
CA THR A 179 -1.52 17.05 -3.52
C THR A 179 -1.88 18.22 -2.62
N ALA A 180 -3.17 18.55 -2.50
CA ALA A 180 -3.65 19.58 -1.59
C ALA A 180 -3.88 18.99 -0.20
N ALA A 181 -4.44 17.79 -0.13
CA ALA A 181 -4.65 17.07 1.13
C ALA A 181 -3.38 16.35 1.64
N ASN A 182 -2.35 16.19 0.79
CA ASN A 182 -1.19 15.32 1.05
C ASN A 182 -1.61 13.91 1.44
N THR A 183 -2.48 13.29 0.63
CA THR A 183 -2.96 11.93 0.87
C THR A 183 -2.85 11.06 -0.36
N PHE A 184 -2.63 9.76 -0.13
CA PHE A 184 -2.72 8.75 -1.17
C PHE A 184 -3.89 7.82 -0.86
N SER A 185 -4.80 7.65 -1.81
CA SER A 185 -6.00 6.85 -1.62
C SER A 185 -6.06 5.68 -2.60
N VAL A 186 -6.71 4.59 -2.17
CA VAL A 186 -7.02 3.40 -2.97
C VAL A 186 -8.51 3.09 -2.84
N ASP A 187 -9.22 3.11 -3.97
CA ASP A 187 -10.63 2.80 -4.12
C ASP A 187 -10.81 1.43 -4.78
N ARG A 188 -11.32 0.47 -3.99
CA ARG A 188 -11.61 -0.89 -4.45
C ARG A 188 -13.10 -1.16 -4.66
N ARG A 189 -13.98 -0.15 -4.62
CA ARG A 189 -15.44 -0.36 -4.71
C ARG A 189 -15.90 -1.00 -6.03
N LYS A 190 -15.05 -1.00 -7.06
CA LYS A 190 -15.29 -1.62 -8.37
C LYS A 190 -14.25 -2.71 -8.69
N SER A 191 -13.58 -3.27 -7.68
CA SER A 191 -12.44 -4.18 -7.88
C SER A 191 -12.82 -5.57 -8.40
N GLY A 192 -14.11 -5.88 -8.50
CA GLY A 192 -14.62 -7.18 -8.93
C GLY A 192 -15.76 -7.65 -8.04
N ILE A 193 -15.63 -8.84 -7.47
CA ILE A 193 -16.57 -9.37 -6.47
C ILE A 193 -16.38 -8.58 -5.17
N THR A 194 -17.42 -7.87 -4.73
CA THR A 194 -17.37 -7.00 -3.53
C THR A 194 -18.61 -7.12 -2.66
N ASP A 195 -19.62 -7.87 -3.09
CA ASP A 195 -20.96 -7.96 -2.50
C ASP A 195 -21.07 -9.00 -1.38
N PHE A 196 -20.01 -9.78 -1.13
CA PHE A 196 -19.94 -10.74 -0.03
C PHE A 196 -19.90 -10.07 1.36
N SER A 197 -19.63 -8.76 1.46
CA SER A 197 -19.71 -8.02 2.72
C SER A 197 -19.93 -6.53 2.46
N GLN A 198 -20.83 -5.91 3.25
CA GLN A 198 -21.08 -4.47 3.21
C GLN A 198 -19.85 -3.63 3.59
N ASP A 199 -18.91 -4.20 4.34
CA ASP A 199 -17.70 -3.54 4.82
C ASP A 199 -16.52 -3.66 3.84
N PHE A 200 -16.68 -4.44 2.75
CA PHE A 200 -15.59 -4.68 1.81
C PHE A 200 -15.39 -3.52 0.85
N ALA A 201 -16.44 -3.07 0.17
CA ALA A 201 -16.36 -1.99 -0.82
C ALA A 201 -16.02 -0.64 -0.14
N SER A 202 -14.75 -0.22 -0.21
CA SER A 202 -14.24 0.93 0.52
C SER A 202 -13.22 1.76 -0.25
N VAL A 203 -13.01 2.99 0.23
CA VAL A 203 -11.85 3.82 -0.10
C VAL A 203 -10.96 3.89 1.14
N THR A 204 -9.69 3.56 0.96
CA THR A 204 -8.66 3.63 2.01
C THR A 204 -7.71 4.78 1.68
N THR A 205 -7.17 5.45 2.71
CA THR A 205 -6.39 6.68 2.53
C THR A 205 -5.24 6.75 3.53
N ALA A 206 -4.03 6.94 3.03
CA ALA A 206 -2.85 7.21 3.85
C ALA A 206 -2.47 8.70 3.79
N PRO A 207 -1.98 9.29 4.90
CA PRO A 207 -1.27 10.55 4.85
C PRO A 207 0.09 10.35 4.15
N VAL A 208 0.49 11.34 3.34
CA VAL A 208 1.82 11.44 2.75
C VAL A 208 2.61 12.42 3.62
N LEU A 209 3.45 11.87 4.50
CA LEU A 209 4.13 12.62 5.55
C LEU A 209 5.44 13.29 5.09
N ASP A 210 5.68 13.38 3.77
CA ASP A 210 6.96 13.83 3.21
C ASP A 210 6.76 15.06 2.33
N THR A 211 7.75 15.98 2.30
CA THR A 211 7.77 17.16 1.40
C THR A 211 8.45 16.88 0.07
N GLU A 212 8.81 15.62 -0.19
CA GLU A 212 9.45 15.26 -1.43
C GLU A 212 8.62 15.75 -2.60
N SER A 213 9.27 16.48 -3.50
CA SER A 213 8.63 16.95 -4.74
C SER A 213 8.12 15.78 -5.60
N THR A 214 8.62 14.59 -5.30
CA THR A 214 8.35 13.34 -6.00
C THR A 214 7.91 12.28 -4.99
N LEU A 215 6.71 11.72 -5.19
CA LEU A 215 6.23 10.55 -4.47
C LEU A 215 6.60 9.29 -5.25
N SER A 216 7.53 8.49 -4.71
CA SER A 216 7.89 7.20 -5.27
C SER A 216 6.91 6.12 -4.79
N LEU A 217 6.38 5.33 -5.71
CA LEU A 217 5.46 4.23 -5.43
C LEU A 217 6.04 2.90 -5.89
N ARG A 218 5.81 1.89 -5.05
CA ARG A 218 5.86 0.47 -5.43
C ARG A 218 4.47 -0.12 -5.17
N VAL A 219 3.87 -0.69 -6.20
CA VAL A 219 2.56 -1.35 -6.13
C VAL A 219 2.74 -2.79 -6.52
N PHE A 220 2.33 -3.71 -5.64
CA PHE A 220 2.27 -5.13 -5.93
C PHE A 220 0.82 -5.49 -6.21
N VAL A 221 0.60 -6.14 -7.35
CA VAL A 221 -0.70 -6.70 -7.74
C VAL A 221 -0.53 -8.20 -7.76
N ASP A 222 -1.36 -8.90 -7.02
CA ASP A 222 -1.50 -10.36 -7.04
C ASP A 222 -2.97 -10.70 -7.34
N THR A 223 -3.26 -11.99 -7.51
CA THR A 223 -4.56 -12.58 -7.83
C THR A 223 -5.70 -11.99 -7.01
N SER A 224 -5.50 -11.78 -5.70
CA SER A 224 -6.53 -11.25 -4.81
C SER A 224 -6.03 -10.18 -3.83
N SER A 225 -4.95 -9.46 -4.17
CA SER A 225 -4.44 -8.39 -3.32
C SER A 225 -3.75 -7.28 -4.11
N ILE A 226 -3.78 -6.08 -3.52
CA ILE A 226 -2.97 -4.95 -3.93
C ILE A 226 -2.29 -4.39 -2.68
N GLU A 227 -0.96 -4.33 -2.70
CA GLU A 227 -0.13 -3.69 -1.67
C GLU A 227 0.60 -2.48 -2.27
N VAL A 228 0.30 -1.28 -1.76
CA VAL A 228 0.91 -0.03 -2.19
C VAL A 228 1.88 0.47 -1.12
N PHE A 229 3.09 0.83 -1.53
CA PHE A 229 4.13 1.38 -0.65
C PHE A 229 4.63 2.71 -1.21
N GLY A 230 4.48 3.78 -0.42
CA GLY A 230 4.99 5.10 -0.76
C GLY A 230 6.32 5.40 -0.10
N ASN A 231 7.26 5.99 -0.85
CA ASN A 231 8.55 6.47 -0.37
C ASN A 231 9.30 5.45 0.50
N GLY A 232 9.42 4.21 0.01
CA GLY A 232 10.09 3.13 0.73
C GLY A 232 9.30 2.57 1.92
N GLY A 233 7.99 2.83 2.00
CA GLY A 233 7.11 2.33 3.05
C GLY A 233 6.76 3.35 4.13
N ARG A 234 7.08 4.63 3.95
CA ARG A 234 6.64 5.71 4.87
C ARG A 234 5.12 5.80 4.98
N PHE A 235 4.41 5.33 3.97
CA PHE A 235 3.08 4.77 4.13
C PHE A 235 2.95 3.44 3.38
N ALA A 236 2.03 2.60 3.85
CA ALA A 236 1.60 1.38 3.17
C ALA A 236 0.06 1.34 3.13
N ILE A 237 -0.50 0.76 2.07
CA ILE A 237 -1.94 0.47 1.95
C ILE A 237 -2.10 -0.93 1.40
N THR A 238 -2.66 -1.83 2.21
CA THR A 238 -2.93 -3.22 1.83
C THR A 238 -4.41 -3.50 1.74
N ASN A 239 -4.86 -3.93 0.56
CA ASN A 239 -6.24 -4.30 0.35
C ASN A 239 -6.34 -5.61 -0.42
N LEU A 240 -7.19 -6.50 0.06
CA LEU A 240 -7.72 -7.60 -0.74
C LEU A 240 -8.60 -7.03 -1.87
N VAL A 241 -8.59 -7.73 -3.00
CA VAL A 241 -9.45 -7.52 -4.17
C VAL A 241 -9.86 -8.89 -4.71
N PHE A 242 -10.98 -8.98 -5.42
CA PHE A 242 -11.44 -10.25 -6.01
C PHE A 242 -11.91 -10.04 -7.45
N PRO A 243 -11.02 -9.67 -8.38
CA PRO A 243 -11.39 -9.48 -9.77
C PRO A 243 -11.78 -10.81 -10.43
N LYS A 244 -12.78 -10.79 -11.32
CA LYS A 244 -13.18 -11.96 -12.12
C LYS A 244 -12.16 -12.31 -13.21
N SER A 245 -11.34 -11.35 -13.59
CA SER A 245 -10.23 -11.52 -14.52
C SER A 245 -9.05 -10.65 -14.10
N PRO A 246 -7.80 -11.05 -14.36
CA PRO A 246 -6.65 -10.22 -13.99
C PRO A 246 -6.76 -8.79 -14.52
N TYR A 247 -6.26 -7.80 -13.76
CA TYR A 247 -6.10 -6.44 -14.28
C TYR A 247 -5.04 -6.43 -15.38
N THR A 248 -5.43 -6.00 -16.58
CA THR A 248 -4.56 -6.06 -17.78
C THR A 248 -4.11 -4.68 -18.24
N THR A 249 -4.62 -3.61 -17.64
CA THR A 249 -4.29 -2.23 -18.03
C THR A 249 -4.03 -1.37 -16.82
N LEU A 250 -2.90 -0.65 -16.84
CA LEU A 250 -2.65 0.50 -15.98
C LEU A 250 -2.92 1.77 -16.80
N THR A 251 -3.81 2.63 -16.32
CA THR A 251 -3.96 3.99 -16.87
C THR A 251 -3.44 5.02 -15.90
N VAL A 252 -2.84 6.09 -16.43
CA VAL A 252 -2.34 7.23 -15.66
C VAL A 252 -2.83 8.55 -16.26
N SER A 253 -3.19 9.49 -15.40
CA SER A 253 -3.64 10.84 -15.77
C SER A 253 -3.41 11.83 -14.62
N SER A 254 -3.72 13.10 -14.86
CA SER A 254 -3.77 14.10 -13.78
C SER A 254 -4.94 15.06 -13.95
N GLU A 255 -5.39 15.62 -12.84
CA GLU A 255 -6.45 16.62 -12.74
C GLU A 255 -5.92 17.95 -12.20
N GLY A 256 -6.64 19.04 -12.43
CA GLY A 256 -6.28 20.39 -11.94
C GLY A 256 -4.99 20.96 -12.54
N GLY A 257 -4.37 20.27 -13.50
CA GLY A 257 -3.15 20.73 -14.17
C GLY A 257 -2.30 19.58 -14.69
N LYS A 258 -1.10 19.94 -15.16
CA LYS A 258 -0.11 19.00 -15.72
C LYS A 258 0.73 18.41 -14.58
N GLY A 259 0.73 17.08 -14.48
CA GLY A 259 1.64 16.31 -13.63
C GLY A 259 2.73 15.61 -14.45
N ASN A 260 3.71 15.03 -13.77
CA ASN A 260 4.73 14.20 -14.40
C ASN A 260 4.85 12.86 -13.69
N ILE A 261 4.99 11.80 -14.48
CA ILE A 261 5.35 10.46 -14.02
C ILE A 261 6.71 10.12 -14.62
N SER A 262 7.61 9.57 -13.82
CA SER A 262 8.89 9.05 -14.28
C SER A 262 9.14 7.66 -13.73
N ASN A 263 10.14 6.98 -14.31
CA ASN A 263 10.58 5.65 -13.88
C ASN A 263 9.44 4.63 -13.76
N LEU A 264 8.40 4.76 -14.59
CA LEU A 264 7.32 3.80 -14.65
C LEU A 264 7.88 2.50 -15.21
N LYS A 265 7.83 1.44 -14.41
CA LYS A 265 8.22 0.10 -14.82
C LYS A 265 7.22 -0.90 -14.27
N VAL A 266 6.82 -1.84 -15.12
CA VAL A 266 6.02 -3.00 -14.75
C VAL A 266 6.93 -4.22 -14.86
N TYR A 267 7.15 -4.92 -13.77
CA TYR A 267 7.89 -6.18 -13.75
C TYR A 267 6.88 -7.32 -13.62
N SER A 268 6.99 -8.33 -14.49
CA SER A 268 6.37 -9.63 -14.18
C SER A 268 7.05 -10.21 -12.94
N LEU A 269 6.34 -10.98 -12.11
CA LEU A 269 6.96 -11.69 -10.99
C LEU A 269 7.24 -13.16 -11.33
N ASN A 270 8.44 -13.62 -10.98
CA ASN A 270 8.86 -15.01 -11.09
C ASN A 270 8.41 -15.78 -9.85
N LEU A 271 7.18 -16.30 -9.89
CA LEU A 271 6.66 -17.22 -8.88
C LEU A 271 7.18 -18.62 -9.25
N LYS A 272 7.97 -19.24 -8.36
CA LYS A 272 8.46 -20.61 -8.54
C LYS A 272 7.42 -21.62 -8.08
#